data_AF-A0A7W0FI93-F1
#
_entry.id   AF-A0A7W0FI93-F1
#
_cell.length_a   1.000
_cell.length_b   1.000
_cell.length_c   1.000
_cell.angle_alpha   90.00
_cell.angle_beta   90.00
_cell.angle_gamma   90.00
#
_symmetry.space_group_name_H-M   'P 1'
#
loop_
_entity.id
_entity.type
_entity.pdbx_description
1 polymer ?
#
loop_
_entity_poly.entity_id
_entity_poly.type
_entity_poly.pdbx_seq_one_letter_code
_entity_poly.pdbx_strand_id
1 'polypeptide(L)'
;MKTQISKLGRPKLRGQATLELALTLPLFLMLLTGIFEVGRLIFLYGSVLSSSREAARYGSGTGENLAGTVYYRDCEGITNRAISQGLIANLKPTDITIEYDHGPDSNGENTIFAICPIATDLALGDRVIVTVSTTYSPIINFNNIVSFPITSVTTRTIIKDLDVMGTPPWTNTPKPTHTPTFTVTPTIIPSETATPTHTPPPTLTFTPTLTPTITLTPTITLTPTITLTPTITLTPTITFTPSITPTPTITSTPTATRTATPTSTPTATRTSTPTRTLTPTLQSLCGTWTVQNPAVSSNSWAIDIYSSSSINETYIFRIQVEWTGTALLDTVALRTKPIWADTATSIADLTFPYTYHEDLLIPAIINTPNQLRLTFSETNFTIKHVKVYFDNGCYVQYYSDPYP
;
A
#
# COMPACT_ATOMS: atom_id res chain seq x y z
N MET A 1 86.36 32.61 28.56
CA MET A 1 85.96 31.22 28.91
C MET A 1 84.94 30.77 27.87
N LYS A 2 85.04 29.55 27.28
CA LYS A 2 84.06 29.04 26.30
C LYS A 2 83.06 28.12 27.00
N THR A 3 81.76 28.34 26.80
CA THR A 3 80.70 27.41 27.20
C THR A 3 79.75 27.19 26.03
N GLN A 4 80.18 26.37 25.05
CA GLN A 4 79.34 25.91 23.94
C GLN A 4 78.38 24.85 24.47
N ILE A 5 77.14 25.24 24.79
CA ILE A 5 76.07 24.29 25.11
C ILE A 5 75.64 23.61 23.80
N SER A 6 76.08 22.37 23.62
CA SER A 6 75.78 21.57 22.43
C SER A 6 74.29 21.28 22.35
N LYS A 7 73.65 21.70 21.24
CA LYS A 7 72.29 21.25 20.91
C LYS A 7 72.34 19.77 20.55
N LEU A 8 72.04 18.89 21.52
CA LEU A 8 71.74 17.49 21.24
C LEU A 8 70.46 17.43 20.37
N GLY A 9 70.63 17.26 19.07
CA GLY A 9 69.52 16.96 18.17
C GLY A 9 68.94 15.60 18.55
N ARG A 10 67.69 15.58 19.04
CA ARG A 10 66.97 14.32 19.29
C ARG A 10 66.97 13.48 17.99
N PRO A 11 67.35 12.19 18.04
CA PRO A 11 67.32 11.35 16.85
C PRO A 11 65.89 11.26 16.34
N LYS A 12 65.67 11.60 15.06
CA LYS A 12 64.35 11.43 14.42
C LYS A 12 64.08 9.93 14.29
N LEU A 13 63.13 9.41 15.05
CA LEU A 13 62.69 8.01 15.05
C LEU A 13 62.04 7.64 13.71
N ARG A 14 62.87 7.32 12.72
CA ARG A 14 62.46 6.70 11.46
C ARG A 14 61.84 5.34 11.77
N GLY A 15 60.52 5.22 11.65
CA GLY A 15 59.77 3.99 11.90
C GLY A 15 58.59 4.12 12.87
N GLN A 16 58.45 5.23 13.60
CA GLN A 16 57.34 5.41 14.55
C GLN A 16 55.97 5.31 13.87
N ALA A 17 55.72 6.10 12.82
CA ALA A 17 54.44 6.09 12.10
C ALA A 17 54.12 4.73 11.44
N THR A 18 55.12 3.95 11.04
CA THR A 18 54.91 2.59 10.53
C THR A 18 54.58 1.58 11.63
N LEU A 19 55.09 1.77 12.85
CA LEU A 19 54.71 0.96 14.01
C LEU A 19 53.30 1.30 14.49
N GLU A 20 52.96 2.59 14.54
CA GLU A 20 51.61 3.08 14.85
C GLU A 20 50.59 2.56 13.82
N LEU A 21 50.90 2.59 12.53
CA LEU A 21 50.06 1.99 11.48
C LEU A 21 49.95 0.45 11.65
N ALA A 22 51.05 -0.24 11.92
CA ALA A 22 51.04 -1.70 12.10
C ALA A 22 50.22 -2.18 13.32
N LEU A 23 50.10 -1.33 14.35
CA LEU A 23 49.28 -1.61 15.54
C LEU A 23 47.81 -1.17 15.37
N THR A 24 47.55 -0.08 14.66
CA THR A 24 46.19 0.46 14.47
C THR A 24 45.43 -0.20 13.33
N LEU A 25 46.10 -0.60 12.24
CA LEU A 25 45.46 -1.20 11.07
C LEU A 25 44.70 -2.50 11.40
N PRO A 26 45.25 -3.48 12.18
CA PRO A 26 44.50 -4.69 12.54
C PRO A 26 43.28 -4.39 13.41
N LEU A 27 43.39 -3.43 14.34
CA LEU A 27 42.30 -3.00 15.22
C LEU A 27 41.17 -2.33 14.41
N PHE A 28 41.53 -1.47 13.45
CA PHE A 28 40.60 -0.79 12.55
C PHE A 28 39.89 -1.78 11.62
N LEU A 29 40.61 -2.76 11.06
CA LEU A 29 40.02 -3.82 10.23
C LEU A 29 39.10 -4.73 11.06
N MET A 30 39.45 -5.06 12.31
CA MET A 30 38.57 -5.80 13.22
C MET A 30 37.29 -5.02 13.54
N LEU A 31 37.39 -3.71 13.77
CA LEU A 31 36.22 -2.85 13.99
C LEU A 31 35.31 -2.77 12.75
N LEU A 32 35.87 -2.53 11.57
CA LEU A 32 35.11 -2.48 10.32
C LEU A 32 34.40 -3.80 10.03
N THR A 33 35.12 -4.92 10.14
CA THR A 33 34.56 -6.25 9.87
C THR A 33 33.46 -6.62 10.86
N GLY A 34 33.59 -6.26 12.14
CA GLY A 34 32.50 -6.38 13.11
C GLY A 34 31.25 -5.59 12.71
N ILE A 35 31.40 -4.35 12.23
CA ILE A 35 30.27 -3.52 11.74
C ILE A 35 29.62 -4.16 10.50
N PHE A 36 30.41 -4.65 9.53
CA PHE A 36 29.87 -5.32 8.34
C PHE A 36 29.11 -6.60 8.68
N GLU A 37 29.59 -7.39 9.63
CA GLU A 37 28.93 -8.64 10.06
C GLU A 37 27.62 -8.38 10.80
N VAL A 38 27.58 -7.39 11.71
CA VAL A 38 26.32 -6.97 12.37
C VAL A 38 25.32 -6.43 11.33
N GLY A 39 25.78 -5.64 10.36
CA GLY A 39 24.94 -5.16 9.25
C GLY A 39 24.37 -6.30 8.41
N ARG A 40 25.21 -7.29 8.04
CA ARG A 40 24.81 -8.47 7.26
C ARG A 40 23.84 -9.36 8.03
N LEU A 41 24.05 -9.54 9.34
CA LEU A 41 23.16 -10.29 10.22
C LEU A 41 21.75 -9.67 10.28
N ILE A 42 21.66 -8.34 10.46
CA ILE A 42 20.39 -7.62 10.47
C ILE A 42 19.67 -7.73 9.12
N PHE A 43 20.40 -7.62 8.01
CA PHE A 43 19.85 -7.78 6.66
C PHE A 43 19.34 -9.20 6.40
N LEU A 44 20.07 -10.22 6.85
CA LEU A 44 19.70 -11.63 6.70
C LEU A 44 18.42 -11.94 7.50
N TYR A 45 18.33 -11.47 8.74
CA TYR A 45 17.12 -11.56 9.56
C TYR A 45 15.91 -10.88 8.89
N GLY A 46 16.08 -9.65 8.38
CA GLY A 46 15.02 -8.93 7.67
C GLY A 46 14.54 -9.65 6.40
N SER A 47 15.44 -10.26 5.64
CA SER A 47 15.12 -11.03 4.44
C SER A 47 14.35 -12.32 4.77
N VAL A 48 14.78 -13.07 5.80
CA VAL A 48 14.09 -14.28 6.29
C VAL A 48 12.68 -13.95 6.80
N LEU A 49 12.54 -12.87 7.58
CA LEU A 49 11.26 -12.39 8.10
C LEU A 49 10.30 -11.92 6.98
N SER A 50 10.79 -11.24 5.95
CA SER A 50 9.96 -10.85 4.81
C SER A 50 9.50 -12.08 4.00
N SER A 51 10.40 -13.04 3.83
CA SER A 51 10.16 -14.27 3.06
C SER A 51 9.07 -15.15 3.66
N SER A 52 9.12 -15.41 4.98
CA SER A 52 8.07 -16.19 5.65
C SER A 52 6.71 -15.49 5.57
N ARG A 53 6.68 -14.16 5.75
CA ARG A 53 5.47 -13.35 5.75
C ARG A 53 4.78 -13.31 4.40
N GLU A 54 5.50 -13.09 3.30
CA GLU A 54 4.90 -12.97 1.97
C GLU A 54 4.52 -14.34 1.38
N ALA A 55 5.27 -15.40 1.69
CA ALA A 55 4.91 -16.77 1.33
C ALA A 55 3.65 -17.25 2.06
N ALA A 56 3.53 -17.01 3.37
CA ALA A 56 2.29 -17.27 4.11
C ALA A 56 1.13 -16.42 3.56
N ARG A 57 1.39 -15.17 3.13
CA ARG A 57 0.37 -14.31 2.49
C ARG A 57 -0.17 -14.92 1.20
N TYR A 58 0.72 -15.45 0.36
CA TYR A 58 0.37 -16.15 -0.87
C TYR A 58 -0.40 -17.44 -0.60
N GLY A 59 0.09 -18.31 0.30
CA GLY A 59 -0.61 -19.55 0.66
C GLY A 59 -1.99 -19.32 1.30
N SER A 60 -2.20 -18.21 2.01
CA SER A 60 -3.51 -17.79 2.52
C SER A 60 -4.44 -17.13 1.48
N GLY A 61 -4.01 -17.04 0.21
CA GLY A 61 -4.77 -16.41 -0.86
C GLY A 61 -6.05 -17.18 -1.21
N THR A 62 -7.11 -16.43 -1.55
CA THR A 62 -8.37 -17.02 -2.03
C THR A 62 -8.33 -17.24 -3.54
N GLY A 63 -8.94 -18.32 -4.01
CA GLY A 63 -8.96 -18.71 -5.42
C GLY A 63 -7.73 -19.53 -5.86
N GLU A 64 -7.47 -19.50 -7.16
CA GLU A 64 -6.50 -20.37 -7.84
C GLU A 64 -5.39 -19.58 -8.55
N ASN A 65 -4.25 -20.25 -8.77
CA ASN A 65 -3.18 -19.78 -9.63
C ASN A 65 -3.56 -19.97 -11.13
N LEU A 66 -2.67 -19.54 -12.04
CA LEU A 66 -2.89 -19.63 -13.50
C LEU A 66 -2.97 -21.08 -14.05
N ALA A 67 -2.67 -22.09 -13.24
CA ALA A 67 -2.75 -23.51 -13.60
C ALA A 67 -4.00 -24.22 -13.01
N GLY A 68 -4.87 -23.49 -12.30
CA GLY A 68 -6.05 -24.06 -11.63
C GLY A 68 -5.74 -24.72 -10.27
N THR A 69 -4.56 -24.46 -9.70
CA THR A 69 -4.21 -24.95 -8.36
C THR A 69 -4.59 -23.90 -7.31
N VAL A 70 -5.39 -24.29 -6.32
CA VAL A 70 -5.78 -23.42 -5.20
C VAL A 70 -4.53 -23.00 -4.40
N TYR A 71 -4.42 -21.73 -4.01
CA TYR A 71 -3.15 -21.17 -3.50
C TYR A 71 -2.52 -21.93 -2.32
N TYR A 72 -3.32 -22.45 -1.38
CA TYR A 72 -2.79 -23.22 -0.25
C TYR A 72 -2.24 -24.61 -0.65
N ARG A 73 -2.49 -25.09 -1.87
CA ARG A 73 -1.93 -26.34 -2.44
C ARG A 73 -0.69 -26.08 -3.31
N ASP A 74 -0.45 -24.84 -3.72
CA ASP A 74 0.65 -24.47 -4.60
C ASP A 74 1.97 -24.32 -3.83
N CYS A 75 2.54 -25.46 -3.41
CA CYS A 75 3.81 -25.49 -2.67
C CYS A 75 4.95 -24.81 -3.44
N GLU A 76 4.97 -24.94 -4.78
CA GLU A 76 5.97 -24.29 -5.63
C GLU A 76 5.75 -22.77 -5.66
N GLY A 77 4.52 -22.30 -5.83
CA GLY A 77 4.16 -20.88 -5.74
C GLY A 77 4.52 -20.25 -4.39
N ILE A 78 4.19 -20.92 -3.27
CA ILE A 78 4.56 -20.48 -1.91
C ILE A 78 6.09 -20.42 -1.75
N THR A 79 6.80 -21.46 -2.20
CA THR A 79 8.28 -21.55 -2.12
C THR A 79 8.96 -20.47 -2.97
N ASN A 80 8.55 -20.32 -4.23
CA ASN A 80 9.03 -19.28 -5.13
C ASN A 80 8.71 -17.88 -4.60
N ARG A 81 7.58 -17.70 -3.90
CA ARG A 81 7.25 -16.44 -3.22
C ARG A 81 8.25 -16.13 -2.11
N ALA A 82 8.59 -17.09 -1.24
CA ALA A 82 9.64 -16.91 -0.23
C ALA A 82 10.99 -16.58 -0.89
N ILE A 83 11.45 -17.38 -1.86
CA ILE A 83 12.74 -17.17 -2.53
C ILE A 83 12.80 -15.78 -3.21
N SER A 84 11.70 -15.30 -3.78
CA SER A 84 11.64 -13.97 -4.42
C SER A 84 11.92 -12.80 -3.45
N GLN A 85 11.59 -12.96 -2.15
CA GLN A 85 11.91 -11.98 -1.10
C GLN A 85 13.23 -12.31 -0.36
N GLY A 86 13.72 -13.55 -0.55
CA GLY A 86 14.90 -14.13 0.06
C GLY A 86 16.20 -13.99 -0.74
N LEU A 87 16.20 -13.24 -1.84
CA LEU A 87 17.30 -13.23 -2.82
C LEU A 87 18.69 -12.94 -2.21
N ILE A 88 18.77 -12.02 -1.23
CA ILE A 88 20.01 -11.65 -0.53
C ILE A 88 20.45 -12.75 0.46
N ALA A 89 19.49 -13.47 1.03
CA ALA A 89 19.75 -14.62 1.90
C ALA A 89 20.16 -15.89 1.13
N ASN A 90 20.06 -15.87 -0.21
CA ASN A 90 20.30 -17.02 -1.09
C ASN A 90 19.47 -18.26 -0.69
N LEU A 91 18.20 -18.03 -0.33
CA LEU A 91 17.28 -19.08 0.10
C LEU A 91 17.08 -20.12 -1.00
N LYS A 92 17.11 -21.39 -0.59
CA LYS A 92 16.79 -22.55 -1.42
C LYS A 92 15.42 -23.12 -1.05
N PRO A 93 14.81 -23.97 -1.90
CA PRO A 93 13.62 -24.74 -1.53
C PRO A 93 13.79 -25.58 -0.25
N THR A 94 15.03 -25.99 0.08
CA THR A 94 15.36 -26.71 1.32
C THR A 94 15.26 -25.88 2.59
N ASP A 95 15.22 -24.56 2.45
CA ASP A 95 15.31 -23.59 3.55
C ASP A 95 13.90 -23.12 3.96
N ILE A 96 12.85 -23.72 3.39
CA ILE A 96 11.44 -23.33 3.48
C ILE A 96 10.60 -24.58 3.76
N THR A 97 9.90 -24.59 4.89
CA THR A 97 8.93 -25.64 5.26
C THR A 97 7.53 -25.04 5.28
N ILE A 98 6.56 -25.76 4.70
CA ILE A 98 5.17 -25.33 4.56
C ILE A 98 4.29 -26.39 5.23
N GLU A 99 3.62 -26.01 6.32
CA GLU A 99 2.91 -26.90 7.23
C GLU A 99 1.50 -26.34 7.51
N TYR A 100 0.61 -27.15 8.08
CA TYR A 100 -0.79 -26.75 8.34
C TYR A 100 -1.25 -27.22 9.72
N ASP A 101 -1.96 -26.33 10.43
CA ASP A 101 -2.65 -26.61 11.69
C ASP A 101 -4.14 -26.21 11.64
N HIS A 102 -4.93 -26.73 12.58
CA HIS A 102 -6.36 -26.42 12.72
C HIS A 102 -6.63 -25.14 13.56
N GLY A 103 -5.63 -24.28 13.73
CA GLY A 103 -5.62 -23.25 14.78
C GLY A 103 -5.12 -23.75 16.14
N PRO A 104 -5.12 -22.88 17.17
CA PRO A 104 -4.81 -23.26 18.55
C PRO A 104 -6.01 -23.98 19.18
N ASP A 105 -5.76 -24.98 20.00
CA ASP A 105 -6.78 -25.60 20.84
C ASP A 105 -7.20 -24.68 22.02
N SER A 106 -8.10 -25.16 22.88
CA SER A 106 -8.55 -24.40 24.07
C SER A 106 -7.45 -24.15 25.12
N ASN A 107 -6.27 -24.74 24.97
CA ASN A 107 -5.09 -24.55 25.82
C ASN A 107 -4.00 -23.68 25.14
N GLY A 108 -4.15 -23.39 23.83
CA GLY A 108 -3.17 -22.67 23.01
C GLY A 108 -2.15 -23.55 22.29
N GLU A 109 -2.27 -24.88 22.39
CA GLU A 109 -1.44 -25.84 21.66
C GLU A 109 -1.80 -25.84 20.16
N ASN A 110 -0.79 -25.90 19.29
CA ASN A 110 -0.98 -25.88 17.84
C ASN A 110 -0.40 -27.20 17.27
N THR A 111 -1.27 -28.09 16.79
CA THR A 111 -0.83 -29.38 16.24
C THR A 111 -0.75 -29.34 14.72
N ILE A 112 0.46 -29.52 14.19
CA ILE A 112 0.68 -29.70 12.75
C ILE A 112 0.05 -31.04 12.34
N PHE A 113 -0.87 -31.00 11.37
CA PHE A 113 -1.54 -32.21 10.87
C PHE A 113 -1.17 -32.55 9.42
N ALA A 114 -0.64 -31.59 8.66
CA ALA A 114 -0.23 -31.79 7.27
C ALA A 114 0.98 -30.93 6.90
N ILE A 115 1.69 -31.36 5.84
CA ILE A 115 2.85 -30.70 5.24
C ILE A 115 2.61 -30.63 3.72
N CYS A 116 3.05 -29.56 3.06
CA CYS A 116 2.86 -29.39 1.62
C CYS A 116 3.76 -30.37 0.83
N PRO A 117 3.26 -31.12 -0.17
CA PRO A 117 1.90 -31.10 -0.73
C PRO A 117 0.89 -31.93 0.07
N ILE A 118 -0.27 -31.31 0.33
CA ILE A 118 -1.36 -31.94 1.10
C ILE A 118 -2.25 -32.82 0.23
N ALA A 119 -2.55 -34.03 0.71
CA ALA A 119 -3.41 -35.00 0.01
C ALA A 119 -4.92 -34.78 0.27
N THR A 120 -5.28 -34.38 1.49
CA THR A 120 -6.65 -34.05 1.89
C THR A 120 -7.01 -32.60 1.55
N ASP A 121 -8.27 -32.22 1.79
CA ASP A 121 -8.68 -30.81 1.83
C ASP A 121 -8.59 -30.27 3.26
N LEU A 122 -8.36 -28.96 3.37
CA LEU A 122 -8.33 -28.24 4.66
C LEU A 122 -9.76 -27.92 5.13
N ALA A 123 -9.94 -27.64 6.41
CA ALA A 123 -11.17 -27.06 6.95
C ALA A 123 -11.17 -25.52 6.86
N LEU A 124 -12.35 -24.89 6.97
CA LEU A 124 -12.44 -23.45 7.14
C LEU A 124 -11.96 -23.09 8.56
N GLY A 125 -10.90 -22.27 8.63
CA GLY A 125 -10.26 -21.87 9.90
C GLY A 125 -8.83 -22.40 10.06
N ASP A 126 -8.47 -23.46 9.31
CA ASP A 126 -7.11 -23.99 9.24
C ASP A 126 -6.12 -22.90 8.82
N ARG A 127 -4.85 -23.06 9.23
CA ARG A 127 -3.80 -22.08 8.98
C ARG A 127 -2.66 -22.69 8.19
N VAL A 128 -2.15 -21.95 7.20
CA VAL A 128 -0.82 -22.22 6.65
C VAL A 128 0.24 -21.66 7.59
N ILE A 129 1.24 -22.48 7.88
CA ILE A 129 2.46 -22.16 8.60
C ILE A 129 3.58 -22.15 7.55
N VAL A 130 4.30 -21.04 7.41
CA VAL A 130 5.53 -21.00 6.61
C VAL A 130 6.71 -20.70 7.51
N THR A 131 7.58 -21.70 7.64
CA THR A 131 8.85 -21.63 8.37
C THR A 131 9.98 -21.41 7.35
N VAL A 132 10.72 -20.32 7.48
CA VAL A 132 11.92 -20.04 6.67
C VAL A 132 13.14 -20.08 7.58
N SER A 133 14.16 -20.85 7.21
CA SER A 133 15.33 -21.17 8.05
C SER A 133 16.61 -21.17 7.22
N THR A 134 17.52 -20.24 7.50
CA THR A 134 18.85 -20.18 6.85
C THR A 134 19.96 -20.05 7.89
N THR A 135 21.18 -20.49 7.55
CA THR A 135 22.31 -20.49 8.49
C THR A 135 23.20 -19.26 8.28
N TYR A 136 23.30 -18.41 9.31
CA TYR A 136 24.31 -17.36 9.33
C TYR A 136 25.69 -17.96 9.61
N SER A 137 26.57 -17.89 8.60
CA SER A 137 28.00 -18.20 8.74
C SER A 137 28.82 -16.92 8.65
N PRO A 138 29.66 -16.58 9.64
CA PRO A 138 30.62 -15.48 9.54
C PRO A 138 31.56 -15.60 8.34
N ILE A 139 31.97 -14.46 7.81
CA ILE A 139 33.04 -14.28 6.82
C ILE A 139 34.40 -14.43 7.51
N ILE A 140 34.55 -13.90 8.73
CA ILE A 140 35.75 -14.06 9.55
C ILE A 140 35.46 -14.98 10.72
N ASN A 141 36.05 -16.18 10.66
CA ASN A 141 35.88 -17.22 11.67
C ASN A 141 36.76 -16.95 12.90
N PHE A 142 36.43 -15.90 13.66
CA PHE A 142 37.00 -15.70 15.00
C PHE A 142 36.55 -16.86 15.90
N ASN A 143 37.47 -17.43 16.71
CA ASN A 143 37.27 -18.66 17.50
C ASN A 143 36.00 -18.75 18.39
N ASN A 144 35.29 -17.64 18.62
CA ASN A 144 34.12 -17.56 19.50
C ASN A 144 32.79 -17.28 18.74
N ILE A 145 32.79 -17.12 17.41
CA ILE A 145 31.57 -16.87 16.63
C ILE A 145 31.24 -18.11 15.77
N VAL A 146 30.47 -19.02 16.35
CA VAL A 146 29.94 -20.21 15.65
C VAL A 146 28.79 -19.79 14.72
N SER A 147 28.61 -20.50 13.60
CA SER A 147 27.43 -20.34 12.74
C SER A 147 26.14 -20.76 13.45
N PHE A 148 25.04 -20.06 13.20
CA PHE A 148 23.75 -20.32 13.84
C PHE A 148 22.57 -20.18 12.87
N PRO A 149 21.46 -20.93 13.08
CA PRO A 149 20.26 -20.79 12.27
C PRO A 149 19.52 -19.49 12.60
N ILE A 150 19.04 -18.82 11.57
CA ILE A 150 18.07 -17.74 11.65
C ILE A 150 16.76 -18.28 11.09
N THR A 151 15.75 -18.36 11.95
CA THR A 151 14.42 -18.86 11.59
C THR A 151 13.37 -17.76 11.69
N SER A 152 12.35 -17.82 10.84
CA SER A 152 11.12 -17.03 10.97
C SER A 152 9.92 -17.91 10.59
N VAL A 153 8.95 -17.98 11.48
CA VAL A 153 7.67 -18.67 11.27
C VAL A 153 6.59 -17.61 11.11
N THR A 154 5.80 -17.69 10.03
CA THR A 154 4.56 -16.91 9.91
C THR A 154 3.37 -17.84 9.73
N THR A 155 2.32 -17.65 10.53
CA THR A 155 1.05 -18.38 10.44
C THR A 155 -0.05 -17.48 9.86
N ARG A 156 -0.94 -18.03 9.03
CA ARG A 156 -2.11 -17.33 8.48
C ARG A 156 -3.30 -18.27 8.27
N THR A 157 -4.46 -17.89 8.80
CA THR A 157 -5.74 -18.56 8.56
C THR A 157 -6.12 -18.50 7.08
N ILE A 158 -6.63 -19.62 6.58
CA ILE A 158 -7.15 -19.82 5.23
C ILE A 158 -8.68 -19.69 5.30
N ILE A 159 -9.23 -18.81 4.46
CA ILE A 159 -10.68 -18.64 4.31
C ILE A 159 -11.11 -19.37 3.04
N LYS A 160 -11.72 -20.53 3.20
CA LYS A 160 -12.35 -21.33 2.14
C LYS A 160 -13.86 -21.41 2.36
N ASP A 161 -14.61 -21.55 1.28
CA ASP A 161 -16.06 -21.83 1.28
C ASP A 161 -16.90 -20.87 2.16
N LEU A 162 -16.56 -19.58 2.16
CA LEU A 162 -17.36 -18.55 2.83
C LEU A 162 -18.70 -18.36 2.10
N ASP A 163 -19.78 -18.89 2.68
CA ASP A 163 -21.13 -18.77 2.13
C ASP A 163 -21.65 -17.33 2.26
N VAL A 164 -21.61 -16.59 1.15
CA VAL A 164 -22.12 -15.20 1.08
C VAL A 164 -23.64 -15.23 0.94
N MET A 165 -24.31 -15.38 2.08
CA MET A 165 -25.76 -15.32 2.25
C MET A 165 -26.34 -13.95 1.86
N GLY A 166 -26.50 -13.71 0.56
CA GLY A 166 -27.27 -12.61 0.03
C GLY A 166 -28.75 -12.77 0.39
N THR A 167 -29.39 -11.70 0.87
CA THR A 167 -30.83 -11.67 1.14
C THR A 167 -31.60 -12.08 -0.12
N PRO A 168 -32.55 -13.05 -0.04
CA PRO A 168 -33.14 -13.67 -1.22
C PRO A 168 -33.91 -12.64 -2.06
N PRO A 169 -33.51 -12.38 -3.31
CA PRO A 169 -34.17 -11.38 -4.13
C PRO A 169 -35.49 -11.95 -4.67
N TRP A 170 -36.61 -11.52 -4.08
CA TRP A 170 -37.95 -11.68 -4.66
C TRP A 170 -38.18 -10.69 -5.83
N THR A 171 -37.19 -10.61 -6.72
CA THR A 171 -37.20 -9.83 -7.96
C THR A 171 -36.69 -10.72 -9.08
N ASN A 172 -37.23 -10.57 -10.29
CA ASN A 172 -36.78 -11.30 -11.48
C ASN A 172 -35.44 -10.75 -12.01
N THR A 173 -34.43 -10.68 -11.15
CA THR A 173 -33.04 -10.39 -11.51
C THR A 173 -32.44 -11.68 -12.06
N PRO A 174 -32.04 -11.75 -13.34
CA PRO A 174 -31.49 -12.97 -13.90
C PRO A 174 -30.22 -13.37 -13.14
N LYS A 175 -30.17 -14.62 -12.67
CA LYS A 175 -28.98 -15.21 -12.04
C LYS A 175 -27.75 -14.94 -12.92
N PRO A 176 -26.66 -14.34 -12.40
CA PRO A 176 -25.43 -14.14 -13.17
C PRO A 176 -24.85 -15.50 -13.54
N THR A 177 -25.22 -15.95 -14.73
CA THR A 177 -24.80 -17.23 -15.26
C THR A 177 -23.46 -16.99 -15.91
N HIS A 178 -22.38 -17.33 -15.20
CA HIS A 178 -21.01 -17.31 -15.72
C HIS A 178 -20.86 -18.42 -16.77
N THR A 179 -21.46 -18.23 -17.94
CA THR A 179 -21.08 -18.92 -19.16
C THR A 179 -19.67 -18.46 -19.49
N PRO A 180 -18.67 -19.34 -19.54
CA PRO A 180 -17.32 -18.94 -19.92
C PRO A 180 -17.32 -18.58 -21.41
N THR A 181 -17.40 -17.29 -21.70
CA THR A 181 -17.23 -16.76 -23.06
C THR A 181 -15.80 -17.00 -23.48
N PHE A 182 -15.55 -18.11 -24.18
CA PHE A 182 -14.30 -18.34 -24.88
C PHE A 182 -14.15 -17.29 -25.98
N THR A 183 -13.49 -16.18 -25.65
CA THR A 183 -13.03 -15.19 -26.61
C THR A 183 -12.00 -15.86 -27.51
N VAL A 184 -12.45 -16.40 -28.64
CA VAL A 184 -11.57 -17.01 -29.64
C VAL A 184 -10.69 -15.91 -30.23
N THR A 185 -9.46 -15.79 -29.72
CA THR A 185 -8.43 -14.95 -30.33
C THR A 185 -8.31 -15.34 -31.80
N PRO A 186 -8.46 -14.42 -32.76
CA PRO A 186 -8.40 -14.76 -34.18
C PRO A 186 -6.97 -15.14 -34.55
N THR A 187 -6.70 -16.45 -34.60
CA THR A 187 -5.45 -16.99 -35.14
C THR A 187 -5.35 -16.61 -36.61
N ILE A 188 -4.53 -15.62 -36.93
CA ILE A 188 -4.25 -15.23 -38.32
C ILE A 188 -3.44 -16.35 -38.95
N ILE A 189 -4.11 -17.20 -39.74
CA ILE A 189 -3.46 -18.25 -40.53
C ILE A 189 -2.66 -17.57 -41.65
N PRO A 190 -1.33 -17.74 -41.73
CA PRO A 190 -0.58 -17.28 -42.89
C PRO A 190 -0.87 -18.23 -44.07
N SER A 191 -1.74 -17.81 -44.99
CA SER A 191 -1.89 -18.47 -46.28
C SER A 191 -0.65 -18.18 -47.14
N GLU A 192 -0.03 -19.23 -47.69
CA GLU A 192 1.16 -19.09 -48.51
C GLU A 192 0.88 -18.56 -49.94
N THR A 193 1.99 -18.17 -50.59
CA THR A 193 2.20 -18.14 -52.05
C THR A 193 1.49 -17.06 -52.87
N ALA A 194 2.23 -15.98 -53.13
CA ALA A 194 2.22 -15.30 -54.42
C ALA A 194 3.65 -14.86 -54.81
N THR A 195 4.16 -15.46 -55.90
CA THR A 195 5.30 -15.17 -56.78
C THR A 195 6.26 -14.00 -56.45
N PRO A 196 7.60 -14.21 -56.46
CA PRO A 196 8.58 -13.14 -56.22
C PRO A 196 8.72 -12.19 -57.42
N THR A 197 8.93 -10.90 -57.13
CA THR A 197 9.41 -9.90 -58.10
C THR A 197 10.59 -9.13 -57.49
N HIS A 198 11.66 -8.90 -58.25
CA HIS A 198 12.91 -8.30 -57.78
C HIS A 198 12.86 -6.76 -57.68
N THR A 199 13.91 -6.17 -57.10
CA THR A 199 14.40 -4.76 -57.23
C THR A 199 13.87 -3.77 -56.17
N PRO A 200 14.70 -2.85 -55.64
CA PRO A 200 16.12 -2.90 -55.20
C PRO A 200 16.23 -2.60 -53.66
N PRO A 201 17.43 -2.47 -53.02
CA PRO A 201 17.48 -2.34 -51.56
C PRO A 201 17.17 -0.92 -51.03
N PRO A 202 16.41 -0.77 -49.92
CA PRO A 202 16.25 0.50 -49.22
C PRO A 202 17.49 0.85 -48.37
N THR A 203 17.75 2.14 -48.21
CA THR A 203 18.91 2.69 -47.49
C THR A 203 18.80 2.55 -45.97
N LEU A 204 19.95 2.38 -45.29
CA LEU A 204 20.05 2.43 -43.82
C LEU A 204 19.78 3.85 -43.30
N THR A 205 18.73 4.01 -42.49
CA THR A 205 18.42 5.25 -41.78
C THR A 205 18.60 5.02 -40.28
N PHE A 206 19.58 5.66 -39.66
CA PHE A 206 19.77 5.60 -38.21
C PHE A 206 18.76 6.50 -37.50
N THR A 207 17.96 5.93 -36.60
CA THR A 207 17.05 6.69 -35.71
C THR A 207 17.64 6.73 -34.30
N PRO A 208 17.82 7.90 -33.68
CA PRO A 208 18.50 8.00 -32.38
C PRO A 208 17.66 7.45 -31.23
N THR A 209 18.31 6.73 -30.31
CA THR A 209 17.72 6.23 -29.07
C THR A 209 17.36 7.36 -28.11
N LEU A 210 16.13 7.33 -27.57
CA LEU A 210 15.77 8.11 -26.38
C LEU A 210 15.89 7.25 -25.12
N THR A 211 16.70 7.71 -24.17
CA THR A 211 17.03 7.00 -22.93
C THR A 211 15.90 7.10 -21.90
N PRO A 212 15.48 6.00 -21.24
CA PRO A 212 14.60 6.08 -20.09
C PRO A 212 15.38 6.52 -18.85
N THR A 213 15.21 7.78 -18.43
CA THR A 213 15.81 8.31 -17.20
C THR A 213 15.09 7.74 -15.97
N ILE A 214 15.76 6.90 -15.19
CA ILE A 214 15.25 6.41 -13.91
C ILE A 214 15.63 7.40 -12.80
N THR A 215 14.64 8.13 -12.28
CA THR A 215 14.82 9.07 -11.17
C THR A 215 14.40 8.42 -9.85
N LEU A 216 15.34 7.78 -9.14
CA LEU A 216 15.14 7.33 -7.76
C LEU A 216 15.60 8.40 -6.78
N THR A 217 14.69 8.90 -5.95
CA THR A 217 14.99 9.88 -4.90
C THR A 217 14.68 9.27 -3.52
N PRO A 218 15.67 8.67 -2.82
CA PRO A 218 15.45 8.14 -1.48
C PRO A 218 15.48 9.26 -0.43
N THR A 219 14.33 9.61 0.14
CA THR A 219 14.25 10.56 1.26
C THR A 219 14.74 9.89 2.55
N ILE A 220 15.83 10.39 3.12
CA ILE A 220 16.36 9.90 4.40
C ILE A 220 15.62 10.56 5.56
N THR A 221 14.79 9.79 6.27
CA THR A 221 14.16 10.24 7.52
C THR A 221 15.06 9.91 8.71
N LEU A 222 15.79 10.90 9.23
CA LEU A 222 16.52 10.77 10.49
C LEU A 222 15.59 11.07 11.67
N THR A 223 15.52 10.17 12.66
CA THR A 223 14.78 10.45 13.91
C THR A 223 15.45 9.80 15.13
N PRO A 224 16.48 10.45 15.73
CA PRO A 224 16.94 10.14 17.07
C PRO A 224 16.36 11.15 18.08
N THR A 225 15.59 10.66 19.06
CA THR A 225 15.13 11.47 20.20
C THR A 225 15.55 10.81 21.51
N ILE A 226 16.68 11.24 22.07
CA ILE A 226 17.06 10.96 23.46
C ILE A 226 17.29 12.31 24.14
N THR A 227 16.59 12.54 25.24
CA THR A 227 16.41 13.88 25.81
C THR A 227 17.40 14.17 26.93
N LEU A 228 18.37 15.07 26.71
CA LEU A 228 19.11 15.76 27.77
C LEU A 228 19.34 17.24 27.40
N THR A 229 18.98 18.12 28.32
CA THR A 229 19.16 19.59 28.32
C THR A 229 20.54 19.99 28.89
N PRO A 230 20.99 21.29 28.88
CA PRO A 230 20.33 22.53 28.40
C PRO A 230 21.21 23.49 27.53
N THR A 231 20.54 24.45 26.84
CA THR A 231 21.09 25.75 26.33
C THR A 231 22.24 25.69 25.29
N ILE A 232 22.53 26.70 24.45
CA ILE A 232 22.33 28.16 24.49
C ILE A 232 21.71 28.69 23.16
N THR A 233 21.04 29.84 23.23
CA THR A 233 20.40 30.60 22.14
C THR A 233 21.37 31.15 21.09
N LEU A 234 20.93 31.23 19.81
CA LEU A 234 21.09 32.44 18.97
C LEU A 234 20.22 32.37 17.69
N THR A 235 19.39 33.39 17.47
CA THR A 235 18.69 33.66 16.20
C THR A 235 19.58 34.50 15.27
N PRO A 236 19.44 34.42 13.93
CA PRO A 236 18.53 35.38 13.28
C PRO A 236 17.74 34.86 12.06
N THR A 237 16.64 35.54 11.77
CA THR A 237 15.76 35.33 10.61
C THR A 237 16.34 35.96 9.33
N ILE A 238 16.19 35.31 8.17
CA ILE A 238 16.26 35.97 6.86
C ILE A 238 15.08 35.51 6.01
N THR A 239 14.35 36.47 5.45
CA THR A 239 13.15 36.26 4.62
C THR A 239 13.40 36.80 3.22
N PHE A 240 13.19 36.00 2.18
CA PHE A 240 13.13 36.50 0.79
C PHE A 240 12.07 35.78 -0.03
N THR A 241 11.00 36.52 -0.35
CA THR A 241 10.10 36.21 -1.47
C THR A 241 10.55 37.00 -2.69
N PRO A 242 10.47 36.39 -3.88
CA PRO A 242 10.01 37.13 -5.05
C PRO A 242 8.93 36.36 -5.83
N SER A 243 7.92 37.10 -6.30
CA SER A 243 6.95 36.63 -7.29
C SER A 243 7.27 37.27 -8.63
N ILE A 244 7.22 36.49 -9.74
CA ILE A 244 7.15 37.02 -11.10
C ILE A 244 6.50 36.01 -12.05
N THR A 245 5.35 36.39 -12.62
CA THR A 245 4.76 35.78 -13.81
C THR A 245 5.22 36.55 -15.04
N PRO A 246 5.50 35.87 -16.17
CA PRO A 246 5.02 36.43 -17.43
C PRO A 246 4.47 35.37 -18.40
N THR A 247 3.29 35.65 -18.96
CA THR A 247 2.72 34.94 -20.11
C THR A 247 3.27 35.54 -21.42
N PRO A 248 3.56 34.72 -22.44
CA PRO A 248 3.53 35.19 -23.82
C PRO A 248 2.63 34.33 -24.71
N THR A 249 1.61 34.96 -25.31
CA THR A 249 0.76 34.37 -26.34
C THR A 249 1.31 34.74 -27.72
N ILE A 250 1.50 33.78 -28.64
CA ILE A 250 1.71 34.08 -30.06
C ILE A 250 0.82 33.18 -30.92
N THR A 251 0.06 33.82 -31.81
CA THR A 251 -0.88 33.20 -32.74
C THR A 251 -0.24 33.08 -34.12
N SER A 252 -0.55 32.03 -34.88
CA SER A 252 -0.46 32.08 -36.35
C SER A 252 -1.54 31.24 -37.02
N THR A 253 -2.26 31.86 -37.95
CA THR A 253 -3.12 31.24 -38.96
C THR A 253 -2.60 31.69 -40.33
N PRO A 254 -2.76 30.85 -41.36
CA PRO A 254 -3.78 31.20 -42.35
C PRO A 254 -4.61 30.02 -42.90
N THR A 255 -5.84 30.36 -43.26
CA THR A 255 -6.74 29.67 -44.21
C THR A 255 -6.14 29.66 -45.64
N ALA A 256 -6.67 28.97 -46.67
CA ALA A 256 -7.47 27.75 -46.88
C ALA A 256 -7.57 27.58 -48.45
N THR A 257 -8.43 26.85 -49.16
CA THR A 257 -9.65 26.04 -48.93
C THR A 257 -9.87 25.16 -50.18
N ARG A 258 -10.58 24.01 -50.12
CA ARG A 258 -11.58 23.68 -51.16
C ARG A 258 -12.61 22.61 -50.77
N THR A 259 -13.80 22.77 -51.34
CA THR A 259 -15.07 22.10 -50.99
C THR A 259 -15.40 20.90 -51.89
N ALA A 260 -16.12 19.92 -51.34
CA ALA A 260 -17.16 19.15 -52.03
C ALA A 260 -18.28 18.77 -51.05
N THR A 261 -19.55 18.84 -51.49
CA THR A 261 -20.80 18.63 -50.73
C THR A 261 -21.91 18.20 -51.71
N PRO A 262 -23.11 17.75 -51.26
CA PRO A 262 -23.51 17.07 -50.01
C PRO A 262 -23.94 15.60 -50.32
N THR A 263 -24.88 14.89 -49.65
CA THR A 263 -26.36 15.09 -49.68
C THR A 263 -27.10 14.09 -48.76
N SER A 264 -28.36 14.42 -48.40
CA SER A 264 -29.46 13.55 -47.90
C SER A 264 -29.33 12.82 -46.54
N THR A 265 -29.98 13.43 -45.54
CA THR A 265 -30.57 12.81 -44.34
C THR A 265 -31.68 11.79 -44.69
N PRO A 266 -32.13 10.96 -43.73
CA PRO A 266 -33.42 11.30 -43.11
C PRO A 266 -33.45 11.25 -41.57
N THR A 267 -34.39 12.02 -41.02
CA THR A 267 -34.60 12.28 -39.59
C THR A 267 -35.28 11.12 -38.84
N ALA A 268 -34.95 10.94 -37.55
CA ALA A 268 -35.79 10.22 -36.60
C ALA A 268 -35.89 11.00 -35.27
N THR A 269 -37.04 11.67 -35.03
CA THR A 269 -37.27 12.50 -33.84
C THR A 269 -38.16 11.80 -32.83
N ARG A 270 -37.61 11.43 -31.66
CA ARG A 270 -38.38 11.12 -30.44
C ARG A 270 -37.63 11.64 -29.21
N THR A 271 -38.13 12.72 -28.58
CA THR A 271 -39.04 12.71 -27.41
C THR A 271 -38.25 12.80 -26.11
N SER A 272 -38.47 13.87 -25.34
CA SER A 272 -37.82 14.14 -24.05
C SER A 272 -38.50 13.42 -22.88
N THR A 273 -37.79 13.31 -21.76
CA THR A 273 -38.28 12.90 -20.41
C THR A 273 -38.78 11.44 -20.31
N PRO A 274 -38.80 10.81 -19.10
CA PRO A 274 -38.65 11.38 -17.76
C PRO A 274 -37.20 11.52 -17.27
N THR A 275 -36.97 12.53 -16.44
CA THR A 275 -35.83 12.57 -15.52
C THR A 275 -35.99 11.44 -14.51
N ARG A 276 -35.10 10.45 -14.50
CA ARG A 276 -34.93 9.62 -13.31
C ARG A 276 -34.18 10.46 -12.28
N THR A 277 -34.87 10.93 -11.26
CA THR A 277 -34.21 11.30 -10.00
C THR A 277 -33.62 10.01 -9.45
N LEU A 278 -32.32 9.80 -9.69
CA LEU A 278 -31.59 8.72 -9.05
C LEU A 278 -31.52 9.05 -7.55
N THR A 279 -31.84 8.04 -6.74
CA THR A 279 -31.80 8.12 -5.28
C THR A 279 -30.39 7.70 -4.88
N PRO A 280 -29.66 8.48 -4.06
CA PRO A 280 -28.24 8.24 -3.79
C PRO A 280 -27.99 6.81 -3.31
N THR A 281 -27.05 6.13 -3.96
CA THR A 281 -26.74 4.71 -3.72
C THR A 281 -25.98 4.52 -2.41
N LEU A 282 -26.74 4.25 -1.36
CA LEU A 282 -26.23 3.89 -0.04
C LEU A 282 -25.55 2.51 -0.12
N GLN A 283 -24.24 2.46 0.11
CA GLN A 283 -23.49 1.20 0.19
C GLN A 283 -22.71 1.11 1.50
N SER A 284 -22.71 -0.09 2.08
CA SER A 284 -21.92 -0.46 3.26
C SER A 284 -21.41 -1.87 3.04
N LEU A 285 -20.11 -2.09 3.27
CA LEU A 285 -19.49 -3.39 2.98
C LEU A 285 -19.81 -4.46 4.03
N CYS A 286 -20.37 -4.09 5.19
CA CYS A 286 -20.68 -5.03 6.29
C CYS A 286 -22.16 -5.38 6.45
N GLY A 287 -23.08 -4.70 5.75
CA GLY A 287 -24.54 -4.95 5.82
C GLY A 287 -25.23 -4.62 7.16
N THR A 288 -24.50 -4.63 8.28
CA THR A 288 -24.96 -4.30 9.64
C THR A 288 -24.99 -2.80 9.94
N TRP A 289 -24.48 -1.98 9.03
CA TRP A 289 -24.39 -0.53 9.15
C TRP A 289 -25.04 0.13 7.95
N THR A 290 -25.83 1.18 8.16
CA THR A 290 -26.40 2.00 7.07
C THR A 290 -26.23 3.49 7.36
N VAL A 291 -26.26 4.29 6.29
CA VAL A 291 -26.31 5.76 6.35
C VAL A 291 -27.58 6.23 5.69
N GLN A 292 -28.32 7.16 6.30
CA GLN A 292 -29.58 7.70 5.77
C GLN A 292 -29.70 9.20 6.06
N ASN A 293 -30.79 9.82 5.61
CA ASN A 293 -31.13 11.23 5.87
C ASN A 293 -29.99 12.25 5.58
N PRO A 294 -29.38 12.25 4.38
CA PRO A 294 -28.41 13.28 4.02
C PRO A 294 -29.08 14.67 4.04
N ALA A 295 -28.72 15.51 5.00
CA ALA A 295 -29.31 16.81 5.23
C ALA A 295 -28.32 17.92 4.84
N VAL A 296 -28.80 18.93 4.11
CA VAL A 296 -28.00 20.09 3.70
C VAL A 296 -28.59 21.35 4.33
N SER A 297 -27.74 22.16 4.94
CA SER A 297 -28.05 23.47 5.51
C SER A 297 -27.03 24.49 5.01
N SER A 298 -27.28 25.78 5.24
CA SER A 298 -26.54 26.90 4.63
C SER A 298 -25.02 26.72 4.58
N ASN A 299 -24.37 26.34 5.69
CA ASN A 299 -22.93 26.07 5.75
C ASN A 299 -22.59 24.70 6.35
N SER A 300 -23.51 23.73 6.29
CA SER A 300 -23.27 22.42 6.93
C SER A 300 -24.05 21.29 6.27
N TRP A 301 -23.40 20.12 6.22
CA TRP A 301 -23.96 18.86 5.77
C TRP A 301 -24.03 17.87 6.94
N ALA A 302 -25.04 17.02 6.98
CA ALA A 302 -25.12 15.94 7.95
C ALA A 302 -25.66 14.64 7.34
N ILE A 303 -25.35 13.51 7.96
CA ILE A 303 -25.92 12.20 7.62
C ILE A 303 -26.08 11.35 8.88
N ASP A 304 -27.16 10.58 8.97
CA ASP A 304 -27.42 9.73 10.13
C ASP A 304 -26.82 8.33 9.91
N ILE A 305 -25.90 7.91 10.78
CA ILE A 305 -25.32 6.55 10.80
C ILE A 305 -26.15 5.65 11.72
N TYR A 306 -26.56 4.49 11.24
CA TYR A 306 -27.38 3.52 11.97
C TYR A 306 -26.71 2.14 12.03
N SER A 307 -26.74 1.53 13.22
CA SER A 307 -26.53 0.08 13.37
C SER A 307 -27.85 -0.67 13.18
N SER A 308 -27.83 -1.81 12.49
CA SER A 308 -28.89 -2.83 12.53
C SER A 308 -28.54 -4.00 13.46
N SER A 309 -27.49 -3.84 14.27
CA SER A 309 -26.92 -4.85 15.19
C SER A 309 -26.80 -4.30 16.61
N SER A 310 -27.03 -5.16 17.62
CA SER A 310 -26.85 -4.82 19.04
C SER A 310 -25.74 -5.61 19.74
N ILE A 311 -24.85 -6.25 18.99
CA ILE A 311 -23.90 -7.24 19.56
C ILE A 311 -22.56 -6.67 20.02
N ASN A 312 -22.12 -5.52 19.48
CA ASN A 312 -20.92 -4.80 19.92
C ASN A 312 -21.08 -3.30 19.67
N GLU A 313 -20.45 -2.48 20.52
CA GLU A 313 -20.20 -1.08 20.23
C GLU A 313 -19.00 -0.96 19.27
N THR A 314 -18.75 0.22 18.71
CA THR A 314 -17.78 0.38 17.61
C THR A 314 -17.27 1.81 17.53
N TYR A 315 -15.98 2.01 17.29
CA TYR A 315 -15.37 3.34 17.23
C TYR A 315 -15.09 3.79 15.80
N ILE A 316 -15.31 5.07 15.51
CA ILE A 316 -14.81 5.69 14.27
C ILE A 316 -13.30 5.92 14.40
N PHE A 317 -12.49 5.30 13.55
CA PHE A 317 -11.04 5.56 13.51
C PHE A 317 -10.62 6.46 12.33
N ARG A 318 -11.44 6.59 11.28
CA ARG A 318 -11.13 7.41 10.10
C ARG A 318 -12.38 7.87 9.37
N ILE A 319 -12.38 9.10 8.86
CA ILE A 319 -13.40 9.67 7.99
C ILE A 319 -12.72 10.27 6.76
N GLN A 320 -13.07 9.80 5.58
CA GLN A 320 -12.71 10.45 4.32
C GLN A 320 -13.88 11.32 3.83
N VAL A 321 -13.57 12.53 3.36
CA VAL A 321 -14.55 13.50 2.86
C VAL A 321 -14.04 14.09 1.56
N GLU A 322 -14.82 13.97 0.51
CA GLU A 322 -14.58 14.59 -0.79
C GLU A 322 -15.70 15.60 -1.08
N TRP A 323 -15.35 16.84 -1.39
CA TRP A 323 -16.29 17.91 -1.70
C TRP A 323 -15.76 18.83 -2.79
N THR A 324 -16.67 19.49 -3.50
CA THR A 324 -16.38 20.53 -4.49
C THR A 324 -16.95 21.87 -4.03
N GLY A 325 -16.20 22.96 -4.18
CA GLY A 325 -16.62 24.31 -3.76
C GLY A 325 -15.44 25.23 -3.44
N THR A 326 -15.69 26.37 -2.81
CA THR A 326 -14.65 27.24 -2.21
C THR A 326 -14.54 27.09 -0.70
N ALA A 327 -15.56 26.55 -0.04
CA ALA A 327 -15.59 26.44 1.41
C ALA A 327 -14.57 25.42 1.94
N LEU A 328 -13.87 25.79 3.01
CA LEU A 328 -13.03 24.88 3.78
C LEU A 328 -13.90 24.12 4.79
N LEU A 329 -13.51 22.89 5.12
CA LEU A 329 -14.10 22.13 6.23
C LEU A 329 -13.61 22.76 7.55
N ASP A 330 -14.53 23.18 8.41
CA ASP A 330 -14.26 23.93 9.65
C ASP A 330 -14.37 23.02 10.88
N THR A 331 -15.44 22.24 10.98
CA THR A 331 -15.69 21.33 12.09
C THR A 331 -16.32 20.02 11.63
N VAL A 332 -15.98 18.94 12.34
CA VAL A 332 -16.65 17.64 12.25
C VAL A 332 -17.13 17.24 13.62
N ALA A 333 -18.41 16.87 13.72
CA ALA A 333 -19.06 16.47 14.96
C ALA A 333 -19.81 15.15 14.82
N LEU A 334 -19.79 14.33 15.87
CA LEU A 334 -20.64 13.14 16.01
C LEU A 334 -21.72 13.44 17.06
N ARG A 335 -22.99 13.31 16.66
CA ARG A 335 -24.17 13.71 17.43
C ARG A 335 -24.10 15.20 17.81
N THR A 336 -23.76 15.52 19.05
CA THR A 336 -23.58 16.90 19.57
C THR A 336 -22.14 17.22 19.96
N LYS A 337 -21.19 16.30 19.73
CA LYS A 337 -19.79 16.43 20.16
C LYS A 337 -18.87 16.73 18.98
N PRO A 338 -18.10 17.84 18.99
CA PRO A 338 -17.06 18.06 17.98
C PRO A 338 -15.94 17.03 18.19
N ILE A 339 -15.62 16.28 17.14
CA ILE A 339 -14.53 15.29 17.12
C ILE A 339 -13.30 15.83 16.39
N TRP A 340 -13.46 16.87 15.56
CA TRP A 340 -12.36 17.61 14.92
C TRP A 340 -12.79 19.06 14.65
N ALA A 341 -11.82 19.99 14.70
CA ALA A 341 -12.00 21.39 14.34
C ALA A 341 -10.67 21.98 13.85
N ASP A 342 -10.66 22.60 12.68
CA ASP A 342 -9.58 23.46 12.18
C ASP A 342 -10.15 24.44 11.16
N THR A 343 -9.85 25.74 11.34
CA THR A 343 -10.29 26.80 10.41
C THR A 343 -9.29 27.03 9.27
N ALA A 344 -8.14 26.36 9.27
CA ALA A 344 -7.00 26.69 8.41
C ALA A 344 -6.68 25.67 7.29
N THR A 345 -7.15 24.41 7.35
CA THR A 345 -6.76 23.38 6.36
C THR A 345 -7.91 22.53 5.80
N SER A 346 -7.94 22.36 4.47
CA SER A 346 -8.85 21.43 3.80
C SER A 346 -8.29 20.01 3.79
N ILE A 347 -8.65 19.21 4.81
CA ILE A 347 -8.23 17.82 4.95
C ILE A 347 -9.28 16.88 4.33
N ALA A 348 -8.90 16.12 3.30
CA ALA A 348 -9.76 15.12 2.66
C ALA A 348 -9.85 13.77 3.41
N ASP A 349 -8.98 13.56 4.39
CA ASP A 349 -8.81 12.29 5.12
C ASP A 349 -8.47 12.56 6.60
N LEU A 350 -9.49 12.50 7.46
CA LEU A 350 -9.37 12.68 8.90
C LEU A 350 -9.16 11.31 9.56
N THR A 351 -7.93 11.02 9.98
CA THR A 351 -7.61 9.83 10.78
C THR A 351 -7.51 10.20 12.26
N PHE A 352 -8.26 9.50 13.10
CA PHE A 352 -8.20 9.64 14.55
C PHE A 352 -7.18 8.66 15.15
N PRO A 353 -6.43 9.03 16.20
CA PRO A 353 -5.56 8.09 16.90
C PRO A 353 -6.38 7.00 17.59
N TYR A 354 -5.81 5.80 17.76
CA TYR A 354 -6.41 4.64 18.46
C TYR A 354 -6.59 4.83 19.99
N THR A 355 -6.67 6.07 20.47
CA THR A 355 -7.15 6.39 21.81
C THR A 355 -8.67 6.37 21.81
N TYR A 356 -9.25 5.33 22.41
CA TYR A 356 -10.70 5.21 22.61
C TYR A 356 -11.25 6.45 23.32
N HIS A 357 -12.01 7.27 22.60
CA HIS A 357 -12.67 8.47 23.10
C HIS A 357 -14.18 8.26 23.02
N GLU A 358 -14.91 8.55 24.10
CA GLU A 358 -16.38 8.46 24.18
C GLU A 358 -17.09 9.24 23.05
N ASP A 359 -16.47 10.32 22.56
CA ASP A 359 -16.98 11.15 21.47
C ASP A 359 -16.91 10.47 20.09
N LEU A 360 -16.06 9.43 19.92
CA LEU A 360 -15.92 8.62 18.71
C LEU A 360 -16.71 7.28 18.76
N LEU A 361 -17.26 6.94 19.94
CA LEU A 361 -18.05 5.73 20.15
C LEU A 361 -19.38 5.79 19.39
N ILE A 362 -19.72 4.75 18.65
CA ILE A 362 -21.08 4.45 18.20
C ILE A 362 -21.61 3.28 19.06
N PRO A 363 -22.66 3.51 19.87
CA PRO A 363 -23.16 2.50 20.79
C PRO A 363 -23.97 1.41 20.07
N ALA A 364 -24.10 0.24 20.70
CA ALA A 364 -24.75 -0.96 20.16
C ALA A 364 -26.30 -0.88 20.12
N ILE A 365 -26.88 0.26 19.77
CA ILE A 365 -28.32 0.50 19.82
C ILE A 365 -28.89 0.51 18.40
N ILE A 366 -29.67 -0.54 18.09
CA ILE A 366 -30.33 -0.72 16.79
C ILE A 366 -31.17 0.51 16.44
N ASN A 367 -31.09 0.95 15.18
CA ASN A 367 -31.85 2.05 14.59
C ASN A 367 -31.73 3.41 15.32
N THR A 368 -30.71 3.61 16.17
CA THR A 368 -30.42 4.92 16.77
C THR A 368 -29.58 5.78 15.82
N PRO A 369 -30.01 7.01 15.48
CA PRO A 369 -29.27 7.89 14.57
C PRO A 369 -28.02 8.45 15.24
N ASN A 370 -26.86 8.10 14.70
CA ASN A 370 -25.57 8.67 15.06
C ASN A 370 -25.19 9.67 13.98
N GLN A 371 -25.71 10.89 14.10
CA GLN A 371 -25.52 11.93 13.10
C GLN A 371 -24.06 12.37 13.01
N LEU A 372 -23.43 12.16 11.85
CA LEU A 372 -22.17 12.79 11.49
C LEU A 372 -22.47 14.13 10.84
N ARG A 373 -21.95 15.23 11.38
CA ARG A 373 -22.15 16.60 10.89
C ARG A 373 -20.82 17.23 10.49
N LEU A 374 -20.78 17.77 9.28
CA LEU A 374 -19.69 18.57 8.71
C LEU A 374 -20.13 20.03 8.66
N THR A 375 -19.35 20.96 9.20
CA THR A 375 -19.56 22.41 9.02
C THR A 375 -18.45 22.97 8.14
N PHE A 376 -18.81 23.93 7.28
CA PHE A 376 -17.93 24.57 6.34
C PHE A 376 -17.83 26.08 6.62
N SER A 377 -16.71 26.68 6.22
CA SER A 377 -16.40 28.11 6.39
C SER A 377 -17.35 29.04 5.62
N GLU A 378 -17.93 28.54 4.52
CA GLU A 378 -18.81 29.26 3.59
C GLU A 378 -19.97 28.37 3.15
N THR A 379 -20.92 28.94 2.42
CA THR A 379 -22.07 28.20 1.85
C THR A 379 -21.76 27.48 0.53
N ASN A 380 -20.62 27.77 -0.10
CA ASN A 380 -20.23 27.22 -1.38
C ASN A 380 -19.48 25.88 -1.22
N PHE A 381 -20.22 24.83 -0.92
CA PHE A 381 -19.75 23.45 -0.89
C PHE A 381 -20.78 22.51 -1.54
N THR A 382 -20.32 21.34 -1.98
CA THR A 382 -21.17 20.21 -2.39
C THR A 382 -20.39 18.94 -2.10
N ILE A 383 -20.90 18.12 -1.18
CA ILE A 383 -20.34 16.81 -0.87
C ILE A 383 -20.41 15.91 -2.11
N LYS A 384 -19.31 15.23 -2.42
CA LYS A 384 -19.21 14.20 -3.47
C LYS A 384 -19.23 12.80 -2.90
N HIS A 385 -18.42 12.56 -1.89
CA HIS A 385 -18.27 11.26 -1.25
C HIS A 385 -17.91 11.44 0.22
N VAL A 386 -18.51 10.64 1.10
CA VAL A 386 -18.13 10.56 2.53
C VAL A 386 -18.02 9.09 2.89
N LYS A 387 -16.93 8.71 3.57
CA LYS A 387 -16.67 7.34 3.97
C LYS A 387 -16.15 7.27 5.39
N VAL A 388 -16.89 6.59 6.26
CA VAL A 388 -16.60 6.45 7.69
C VAL A 388 -16.14 5.02 7.94
N TYR A 389 -14.94 4.87 8.50
CA TYR A 389 -14.32 3.58 8.81
C TYR A 389 -14.38 3.29 10.31
N PHE A 390 -14.64 2.02 10.62
CA PHE A 390 -14.86 1.49 11.96
C PHE A 390 -13.71 0.57 12.39
N ASP A 391 -13.38 0.59 13.68
CA ASP A 391 -12.28 -0.18 14.27
C ASP A 391 -12.40 -1.70 14.09
N ASN A 392 -13.63 -2.20 14.01
CA ASN A 392 -13.98 -3.57 13.60
C ASN A 392 -13.70 -3.90 12.11
N GLY A 393 -13.14 -2.97 11.33
CA GLY A 393 -12.80 -3.13 9.90
C GLY A 393 -13.92 -2.76 8.92
N CYS A 394 -15.12 -2.47 9.40
CA CYS A 394 -16.26 -2.07 8.56
C CYS A 394 -16.17 -0.62 8.07
N TYR A 395 -17.02 -0.28 7.10
CA TYR A 395 -17.29 1.11 6.73
C TYR A 395 -18.72 1.33 6.22
N VAL A 396 -19.16 2.58 6.28
CA VAL A 396 -20.31 3.13 5.54
C VAL A 396 -19.82 4.19 4.56
N GLN A 397 -20.45 4.27 3.39
CA GLN A 397 -20.14 5.32 2.41
C GLN A 397 -21.42 5.92 1.78
N TYR A 398 -21.35 7.22 1.51
CA TYR A 398 -22.38 8.03 0.84
C TYR A 398 -21.78 8.69 -0.39
N TYR A 399 -22.54 8.78 -1.48
CA TYR A 399 -22.18 9.48 -2.71
C TYR A 399 -23.28 10.45 -3.13
N SER A 400 -22.90 11.58 -3.74
CA SER A 400 -23.82 12.44 -4.48
C SER A 400 -24.03 11.94 -5.91
N ASP A 401 -25.26 11.92 -6.39
CA ASP A 401 -25.55 11.81 -7.82
C ASP A 401 -25.08 13.07 -8.60
N PRO A 402 -24.63 12.94 -9.86
CA PRO A 402 -24.33 11.70 -10.57
C PRO A 402 -22.96 11.11 -10.16
N TYR A 403 -22.93 9.80 -9.96
CA TYR A 403 -21.70 9.03 -9.78
C TYR A 403 -20.97 8.88 -11.13
N PRO A 404 -19.65 9.13 -11.22
CA PRO A 404 -18.87 9.04 -12.47
C PRO A 404 -18.47 7.61 -12.87
#